data_AF-A0A371S154-F1
#
_entry.id   AF-A0A371S154-F1
#
_cell.length_a   1.000
_cell.length_b   1.000
_cell.length_c   1.000
_cell.angle_alpha   90.00
_cell.angle_beta   90.00
_cell.angle_gamma   90.00
#
_symmetry.space_group_name_H-M   'P 1'
#
loop_
_entity.id
_entity.type
_entity.pdbx_description
1 polymer ?
#
loop_
_entity_poly.entity_id
_entity_poly.type
_entity_poly.pdbx_seq_one_letter_code
_entity_poly.pdbx_strand_id
1 'polypeptide(L)'
;MHQNIEKEVYEMKKEEAEDRMKSILGHYTINAHYKSIGLWSPYPEVSLSKYIIDLALYLNKISVPVVVAEVPDPTEVETYLWNEISKFSSSKGWKGWESFYKEEGSEEQLWRYDNICWLASSLENKNISKKKISNIIKNLIYWRYLTIIKLPNGCLDPYFLDLINSLDEIWIYIKDYDKNVEMWKRYIETNFKLPVKLVFPKKNFFDNRPKRCSIDLNITLQNIADTNFHYYTIETPKYLANITEVNDSNIKYFE
;
A
#
# COMPACT_ATOMS: atom_id res chain seq x y z
N MET A 1 -6.80 -13.12 38.41
CA MET A 1 -5.46 -12.76 37.87
C MET A 1 -5.42 -13.18 36.41
N HIS A 2 -5.66 -12.26 35.47
CA HIS A 2 -5.41 -12.53 34.05
C HIS A 2 -3.95 -12.21 33.78
N GLN A 3 -3.13 -13.23 33.57
CA GLN A 3 -1.77 -13.05 33.07
C GLN A 3 -1.86 -12.57 31.62
N ASN A 4 -1.53 -11.30 31.39
CA ASN A 4 -1.23 -10.78 30.07
C ASN A 4 0.06 -11.47 29.60
N ILE A 5 -0.09 -12.55 28.84
CA ILE A 5 1.02 -13.11 28.07
C ILE A 5 1.17 -12.21 26.85
N GLU A 6 2.03 -11.18 26.96
CA GLU A 6 2.60 -10.55 25.78
C GLU A 6 3.42 -11.63 25.07
N LYS A 7 2.80 -12.33 24.11
CA LYS A 7 3.55 -13.16 23.16
C LYS A 7 4.58 -12.25 22.50
N GLU A 8 5.85 -12.52 22.75
CA GLU A 8 6.97 -11.82 22.12
C GLU A 8 6.73 -11.74 20.61
N VAL A 9 6.89 -10.53 20.07
CA VAL A 9 6.78 -10.30 18.63
C VAL A 9 7.91 -11.08 17.98
N TYR A 10 7.56 -12.14 17.26
CA TYR A 10 8.52 -12.87 16.43
C TYR A 10 9.05 -11.92 15.35
N GLU A 11 10.27 -11.43 15.55
CA GLU A 11 11.05 -10.75 14.53
C GLU A 11 11.60 -11.83 13.59
N MET A 12 10.93 -11.98 12.46
CA MET A 12 11.35 -12.90 11.40
C MET A 12 12.70 -12.43 10.86
N LYS A 13 13.68 -13.34 10.78
CA LYS A 13 14.95 -13.00 10.15
C LYS A 13 14.72 -12.73 8.66
N LYS A 14 15.56 -11.88 8.07
CA LYS A 14 15.49 -11.55 6.63
C LYS A 14 15.41 -12.81 5.76
N GLU A 15 16.24 -13.80 6.05
CA GLU A 15 16.31 -15.08 5.31
C GLU A 15 15.00 -15.88 5.42
N GLU A 16 14.41 -15.94 6.61
CA GLU A 16 13.11 -16.60 6.84
C GLU A 16 11.97 -15.87 6.12
N ALA A 17 11.99 -14.54 6.10
CA ALA A 17 11.04 -13.73 5.35
C ALA A 17 11.18 -13.95 3.83
N GLU A 18 12.40 -14.02 3.33
CA GLU A 18 12.68 -14.32 1.92
C GLU A 18 12.21 -15.73 1.54
N ASP A 19 12.46 -16.74 2.37
CA ASP A 19 12.07 -18.13 2.07
C ASP A 19 10.56 -18.35 2.18
N ARG A 20 9.90 -17.77 3.18
CA ARG A 20 8.44 -17.76 3.27
C ARG A 20 7.85 -17.07 2.03
N MET A 21 8.46 -15.99 1.54
CA MET A 21 7.96 -15.33 0.33
C MET A 21 8.18 -16.12 -0.96
N LYS A 22 9.30 -16.85 -1.09
CA LYS A 22 9.48 -17.76 -2.24
C LYS A 22 8.38 -18.82 -2.30
N SER A 23 7.92 -19.33 -1.16
CA SER A 23 6.77 -20.25 -1.14
C SER A 23 5.48 -19.55 -1.55
N ILE A 24 5.29 -18.29 -1.12
CA ILE A 24 4.07 -17.50 -1.35
C ILE A 24 3.83 -17.12 -2.82
N LEU A 25 4.89 -17.10 -3.61
CA LEU A 25 4.86 -16.44 -4.92
C LEU A 25 5.18 -17.40 -6.06
N GLY A 26 5.76 -18.56 -5.79
CA GLY A 26 6.18 -19.48 -6.85
C GLY A 26 7.34 -18.92 -7.69
N HIS A 27 7.64 -19.57 -8.83
CA HIS A 27 8.80 -19.29 -9.70
C HIS A 27 8.73 -17.97 -10.49
N TYR A 28 8.19 -16.88 -9.95
CA TYR A 28 8.38 -15.57 -10.57
C TYR A 28 9.86 -15.18 -10.44
N THR A 29 10.57 -15.19 -11.56
CA THR A 29 11.96 -14.71 -11.66
C THR A 29 11.92 -13.18 -11.71
N ILE A 30 11.99 -12.58 -10.53
CA ILE A 30 11.86 -11.13 -10.38
C ILE A 30 13.25 -10.50 -10.45
N ASN A 31 13.59 -10.03 -11.65
CA ASN A 31 14.63 -9.01 -11.85
C ASN A 31 14.09 -7.58 -11.57
N ALA A 32 12.92 -7.44 -10.95
CA ALA A 32 12.40 -6.12 -10.58
C ALA A 32 13.21 -5.53 -9.43
N HIS A 33 13.47 -4.22 -9.53
CA HIS A 33 14.17 -3.46 -8.51
C HIS A 33 13.40 -3.53 -7.19
N TYR A 34 14.02 -4.14 -6.17
CA TYR A 34 13.54 -4.17 -4.79
C TYR A 34 13.53 -2.75 -4.26
N LYS A 35 12.35 -2.14 -4.16
CA LYS A 35 12.26 -0.78 -3.65
C LYS A 35 11.03 -0.61 -2.79
N SER A 36 11.24 -0.07 -1.60
CA SER A 36 10.22 0.34 -0.66
C SER A 36 10.00 1.84 -0.76
N ILE A 37 8.75 2.24 -0.96
CA ILE A 37 8.35 3.63 -1.12
C ILE A 37 7.33 3.95 -0.03
N GLY A 38 7.70 4.83 0.90
CA GLY A 38 6.74 5.44 1.82
C GLY A 38 5.98 6.54 1.12
N LEU A 39 4.67 6.44 1.03
CA LEU A 39 3.81 7.53 0.59
C LEU A 39 3.22 8.23 1.80
N TRP A 40 3.41 9.54 1.86
CA TRP A 40 3.00 10.39 2.96
C TRP A 40 2.44 11.71 2.44
N SER A 41 1.51 12.31 3.18
CA SER A 41 1.03 13.68 2.91
C SER A 41 1.12 14.49 4.20
N PRO A 42 1.66 15.72 4.17
CA PRO A 42 1.58 16.63 5.30
C PRO A 42 0.14 17.11 5.59
N TYR A 43 -0.77 16.90 4.64
CA TYR A 43 -2.17 17.34 4.70
C TYR A 43 -3.07 16.18 5.15
N PRO A 44 -3.67 16.23 6.35
CA PRO A 44 -4.58 15.20 6.85
C PRO A 44 -5.78 14.95 5.94
N GLU A 45 -6.30 16.00 5.30
CA GLU A 45 -7.50 15.97 4.47
C GLU A 45 -7.30 15.38 3.07
N VAL A 46 -6.06 15.01 2.71
CA VAL A 46 -5.74 14.45 1.40
C VAL A 46 -5.99 12.95 1.37
N SER A 47 -6.82 12.51 0.42
CA SER A 47 -7.02 11.08 0.14
C SER A 47 -5.82 10.50 -0.61
N LEU A 48 -4.83 10.04 0.15
CA LEU A 48 -3.65 9.36 -0.38
C LEU A 48 -3.99 7.95 -0.89
N SER A 49 -4.98 7.27 -0.29
CA SER A 49 -5.40 5.92 -0.67
C SER A 49 -5.79 5.81 -2.14
N LYS A 50 -6.55 6.78 -2.66
CA LYS A 50 -6.96 6.77 -4.06
C LYS A 50 -5.76 6.83 -4.99
N TYR A 51 -4.83 7.75 -4.72
CA TYR A 51 -3.59 7.87 -5.49
C TYR A 51 -2.77 6.58 -5.46
N ILE A 52 -2.66 5.94 -4.29
CA ILE A 52 -1.97 4.66 -4.12
C ILE A 52 -2.63 3.56 -4.95
N ILE A 53 -3.97 3.49 -4.94
CA ILE A 53 -4.70 2.51 -5.73
C ILE A 53 -4.44 2.71 -7.23
N ASP A 54 -4.59 3.94 -7.72
CA ASP A 54 -4.37 4.28 -9.13
C ASP A 54 -2.91 3.96 -9.55
N LEU A 55 -1.94 4.27 -8.69
CA LEU A 55 -0.52 3.99 -8.91
C LEU A 55 -0.24 2.48 -8.96
N ALA A 56 -0.78 1.70 -8.02
CA ALA A 56 -0.56 0.26 -7.97
C ALA A 56 -1.16 -0.44 -9.21
N LEU A 57 -2.38 -0.04 -9.61
CA LEU A 57 -3.01 -0.54 -10.83
C LEU A 57 -2.21 -0.18 -12.09
N TYR A 58 -1.66 1.04 -12.17
CA TYR A 58 -0.77 1.43 -13.26
C TYR A 58 0.47 0.54 -13.35
N LEU A 59 1.17 0.37 -12.23
CA LEU A 59 2.38 -0.43 -12.14
C LEU A 59 2.11 -1.88 -12.54
N ASN A 60 0.98 -2.44 -12.09
CA ASN A 60 0.59 -3.77 -12.50
C ASN A 60 0.29 -3.87 -14.02
N LYS A 61 -0.35 -2.87 -14.62
CA LYS A 61 -0.60 -2.84 -16.07
C LYS A 61 0.69 -2.86 -16.90
N ILE A 62 1.79 -2.37 -16.36
CA ILE A 62 3.12 -2.46 -16.98
C ILE A 62 3.95 -3.63 -16.42
N SER A 63 3.28 -4.64 -15.85
CA SER A 63 3.85 -5.89 -15.33
C SER A 63 4.88 -5.70 -14.21
N VAL A 64 4.79 -4.62 -13.45
CA VAL A 64 5.55 -4.45 -12.22
C VAL A 64 4.72 -5.05 -11.08
N PRO A 65 5.17 -6.13 -10.42
CA PRO A 65 4.43 -6.68 -9.30
C PRO A 65 4.59 -5.76 -8.07
N VAL A 66 3.47 -5.46 -7.42
CA VAL A 66 3.39 -4.47 -6.35
C VAL A 66 2.78 -5.08 -5.09
N VAL A 67 3.39 -4.74 -3.96
CA VAL A 67 2.79 -4.93 -2.64
C VAL A 67 2.36 -3.57 -2.13
N VAL A 68 1.11 -3.42 -1.72
CA VAL A 68 0.60 -2.21 -1.08
C VAL A 68 0.30 -2.51 0.38
N ALA A 69 0.93 -1.78 1.30
CA ALA A 69 0.71 -1.92 2.72
C ALA A 69 0.24 -0.60 3.33
N GLU A 70 -0.63 -0.69 4.34
CA GLU A 70 -1.08 0.47 5.12
C GLU A 70 -0.56 0.38 6.54
N VAL A 71 0.10 1.46 6.97
CA VAL A 71 0.34 1.72 8.38
C VAL A 71 -0.94 2.34 8.94
N PRO A 72 -1.68 1.64 9.82
CA PRO A 72 -2.88 2.21 10.42
C PRO A 72 -2.53 3.44 11.24
N ASP A 73 -3.31 4.51 11.03
CA ASP A 73 -3.29 5.65 11.92
C ASP A 73 -4.21 5.36 13.11
N PRO A 74 -3.69 5.29 14.35
CA PRO A 74 -4.52 5.03 15.53
C PRO A 74 -5.50 6.17 15.84
N THR A 75 -5.30 7.35 15.24
CA THR A 75 -6.19 8.50 15.39
C THR A 75 -7.28 8.54 14.32
N GLU A 76 -7.10 7.83 13.20
CA GLU A 76 -8.14 7.69 12.19
C GLU A 76 -9.19 6.69 12.66
N VAL A 77 -10.46 7.10 12.60
CA VAL A 77 -11.60 6.23 12.93
C VAL A 77 -11.82 5.19 11.83
N GLU A 78 -11.33 5.44 10.62
CA GLU A 78 -11.52 4.60 9.43
C GLU A 78 -10.23 4.53 8.59
N THR A 79 -9.82 3.32 8.20
CA THR A 79 -8.74 3.09 7.23
C THR A 79 -9.29 3.27 5.83
N TYR A 80 -8.99 4.42 5.25
CA TYR A 80 -9.46 4.74 3.91
C TYR A 80 -9.01 3.73 2.85
N LEU A 81 -7.81 3.12 2.97
CA LEU A 81 -7.38 2.14 1.97
C LEU A 81 -8.26 0.89 1.98
N TRP A 82 -8.51 0.32 3.18
CA TRP A 82 -9.43 -0.81 3.37
C TRP A 82 -10.82 -0.53 2.81
N ASN A 83 -11.39 0.64 3.13
CA ASN A 83 -12.73 1.02 2.69
C ASN A 83 -12.82 1.15 1.17
N GLU A 84 -11.78 1.63 0.49
CA GLU A 84 -11.78 1.72 -0.97
C GLU A 84 -11.64 0.35 -1.63
N ILE A 85 -10.74 -0.49 -1.11
CA ILE A 85 -10.49 -1.80 -1.73
C ILE A 85 -11.54 -2.86 -1.38
N SER A 86 -12.24 -2.73 -0.24
CA SER A 86 -13.34 -3.62 0.13
C SER A 86 -14.57 -3.50 -0.78
N LYS A 87 -14.64 -2.43 -1.59
CA LYS A 87 -15.67 -2.24 -2.61
C LYS A 87 -15.50 -3.18 -3.81
N PHE A 88 -14.32 -3.78 -3.99
CA PHE A 88 -14.07 -4.74 -5.05
C PHE A 88 -14.75 -6.07 -4.72
N SER A 89 -15.50 -6.65 -5.65
CA SER A 89 -16.30 -7.86 -5.37
C SER A 89 -15.49 -9.07 -4.88
N SER A 90 -14.20 -9.13 -5.23
CA SER A 90 -13.27 -10.20 -4.84
C SER A 90 -12.76 -10.08 -3.40
N SER A 91 -13.08 -9.03 -2.65
CA SER A 91 -12.59 -8.84 -1.26
C SER A 91 -13.53 -9.41 -0.20
N LYS A 92 -14.66 -10.03 -0.58
CA LYS A 92 -15.63 -10.57 0.38
C LYS A 92 -14.97 -11.59 1.32
N GLY A 93 -15.03 -11.32 2.62
CA GLY A 93 -14.50 -12.22 3.66
C GLY A 93 -13.03 -12.00 4.02
N TRP A 94 -12.33 -11.08 3.35
CA TRP A 94 -11.01 -10.64 3.78
C TRP A 94 -11.10 -9.92 5.14
N LYS A 95 -10.07 -10.02 5.98
CA LYS A 95 -10.08 -9.53 7.39
C LYS A 95 -8.96 -8.54 7.74
N GLY A 96 -8.20 -8.07 6.76
CA GLY A 96 -7.05 -7.19 6.96
C GLY A 96 -5.77 -7.97 7.19
N TRP A 97 -4.63 -7.28 7.10
CA TRP A 97 -3.35 -7.95 7.35
C TRP A 97 -3.18 -8.35 8.82
N GLU A 98 -3.93 -7.75 9.74
CA GLU A 98 -3.86 -8.04 11.17
C GLU A 98 -4.21 -9.50 11.49
N SER A 99 -5.13 -10.10 10.76
CA SER A 99 -5.49 -11.52 10.93
C SER A 99 -4.36 -12.45 10.52
N PHE A 100 -3.64 -12.10 9.43
CA PHE A 100 -2.50 -12.87 8.93
C PHE A 100 -1.42 -13.04 10.01
N TYR A 101 -1.17 -12.03 10.83
CA TYR A 101 -0.16 -12.11 11.90
C TYR A 101 -0.66 -12.65 13.24
N LYS A 102 -1.96 -12.90 13.39
CA LYS A 102 -2.53 -13.53 14.59
C LYS A 102 -2.62 -15.05 14.47
N GLU A 103 -2.89 -15.55 13.28
CA GLU A 103 -3.28 -16.95 13.05
C GLU A 103 -2.15 -17.78 12.40
N GLU A 104 -0.88 -17.38 12.56
CA GLU A 104 0.25 -18.00 11.84
C GLU A 104 0.02 -18.00 10.31
N GLY A 105 -0.58 -16.92 9.81
CA GLY A 105 -1.44 -16.85 8.63
C GLY A 105 -1.02 -17.64 7.39
N SER A 106 -2.05 -18.20 6.74
CA SER A 106 -1.96 -18.77 5.41
C SER A 106 -2.02 -17.67 4.35
N GLU A 107 -1.43 -17.93 3.19
CA GLU A 107 -1.43 -17.06 2.02
C GLU A 107 -2.82 -16.65 1.55
N GLU A 108 -3.79 -17.53 1.77
CA GLU A 108 -5.19 -17.33 1.42
C GLU A 108 -5.82 -16.13 2.15
N GLN A 109 -5.18 -15.65 3.22
CA GLN A 109 -5.60 -14.48 3.96
C GLN A 109 -5.06 -13.16 3.37
N LEU A 110 -4.11 -13.23 2.43
CA LEU A 110 -3.63 -12.06 1.69
C LEU A 110 -4.57 -11.77 0.54
N TRP A 111 -5.18 -10.58 0.52
CA TRP A 111 -6.03 -10.22 -0.58
C TRP A 111 -5.20 -9.83 -1.80
N ARG A 112 -5.51 -10.46 -2.93
CA ARG A 112 -4.86 -10.19 -4.21
C ARG A 112 -5.92 -9.74 -5.22
N TYR A 113 -5.60 -8.67 -5.93
CA TYR A 113 -6.39 -8.22 -7.07
C TYR A 113 -5.44 -7.79 -8.17
N ASP A 114 -5.60 -8.37 -9.36
CA ASP A 114 -4.79 -8.04 -10.54
C ASP A 114 -3.28 -8.11 -10.23
N ASN A 115 -2.81 -9.23 -9.66
CA ASN A 115 -1.43 -9.46 -9.20
C ASN A 115 -0.85 -8.45 -8.19
N ILE A 116 -1.66 -7.53 -7.66
CA ILE A 116 -1.27 -6.64 -6.57
C ILE A 116 -1.62 -7.34 -5.25
N CYS A 117 -0.65 -7.39 -4.34
CA CYS A 117 -0.87 -7.87 -2.98
C CYS A 117 -1.27 -6.70 -2.08
N TRP A 118 -2.44 -6.76 -1.48
CA TRP A 118 -2.97 -5.70 -0.64
C TRP A 118 -2.93 -6.10 0.83
N LEU A 119 -2.35 -5.21 1.63
CA LEU A 119 -2.18 -5.33 3.06
C LEU A 119 -2.74 -4.05 3.70
N ALA A 120 -4.04 -3.84 3.54
CA ALA A 120 -4.74 -2.78 4.26
C ALA A 120 -5.18 -3.26 5.64
N SER A 121 -5.22 -2.31 6.58
CA SER A 121 -5.61 -2.56 7.96
C SER A 121 -7.13 -2.50 8.07
N SER A 122 -7.77 -3.47 8.72
CA SER A 122 -9.23 -3.45 8.94
C SER A 122 -9.64 -2.61 10.15
N LEU A 123 -8.68 -2.14 10.97
CA LEU A 123 -8.89 -1.45 12.26
C LEU A 123 -9.72 -2.21 13.30
N GLU A 124 -10.24 -3.40 13.00
CA GLU A 124 -10.96 -4.24 13.96
C GLU A 124 -10.08 -4.60 15.17
N ASN A 125 -8.75 -4.47 15.02
CA ASN A 125 -7.77 -4.69 16.08
C ASN A 125 -7.04 -3.40 16.50
N LYS A 126 -7.77 -2.49 17.14
CA LYS A 126 -7.21 -1.28 17.78
C LYS A 126 -6.14 -1.56 18.86
N ASN A 127 -6.00 -2.81 19.31
CA ASN A 127 -5.07 -3.22 20.38
C ASN A 127 -3.68 -3.62 19.87
N ILE A 128 -3.38 -3.51 18.58
CA ILE A 128 -2.02 -3.81 18.08
C ILE A 128 -1.11 -2.64 18.43
N SER A 129 -0.02 -2.92 19.14
CA SER A 129 0.97 -1.90 19.47
C SER A 129 1.61 -1.35 18.19
N LYS A 130 1.94 -0.05 18.19
CA LYS A 130 2.66 0.59 17.09
C LYS A 130 3.97 -0.16 16.76
N LYS A 131 4.61 -0.76 17.78
CA LYS A 131 5.80 -1.63 17.62
C LYS A 131 5.55 -2.84 16.75
N LYS A 132 4.46 -3.54 17.04
CA LYS A 132 4.09 -4.70 16.26
C LYS A 132 3.74 -4.30 14.82
N ILE A 133 3.04 -3.19 14.61
CA ILE A 133 2.78 -2.63 13.27
C ILE A 133 4.10 -2.36 12.53
N SER A 134 5.02 -1.61 13.13
CA SER A 134 6.31 -1.26 12.53
C SER A 134 7.12 -2.50 12.13
N ASN A 135 7.25 -3.48 13.02
CA ASN A 135 7.97 -4.73 12.75
C ASN A 135 7.32 -5.53 11.62
N ILE A 136 5.98 -5.57 11.58
CA ILE A 136 5.24 -6.25 10.52
C ILE A 136 5.53 -5.61 9.16
N ILE A 137 5.39 -4.29 9.06
CA ILE A 137 5.62 -3.57 7.80
C ILE A 137 7.08 -3.69 7.35
N LYS A 138 8.04 -3.66 8.28
CA LYS A 138 9.47 -3.92 7.97
C LYS A 138 9.68 -5.30 7.34
N ASN A 139 8.98 -6.32 7.82
CA ASN A 139 9.09 -7.65 7.23
C ASN A 139 8.58 -7.69 5.79
N LEU A 140 7.59 -6.84 5.44
CA LEU A 140 7.08 -6.69 4.07
C LEU A 140 8.09 -6.04 3.12
N ILE A 141 8.95 -5.15 3.62
CA ILE A 141 10.01 -4.53 2.82
C ILE A 141 10.97 -5.59 2.29
N TYR A 142 11.20 -6.66 3.06
CA TYR A 142 12.04 -7.79 2.65
C TYR A 142 11.39 -8.71 1.61
N TRP A 143 10.15 -8.46 1.20
CA TRP A 143 9.45 -9.33 0.26
C TRP A 143 10.02 -9.27 -1.16
N ARG A 144 10.98 -8.37 -1.44
CA ARG A 144 11.68 -8.28 -2.74
C ARG A 144 10.73 -7.92 -3.90
N TYR A 145 9.80 -7.02 -3.64
CA TYR A 145 8.92 -6.37 -4.62
C TYR A 145 9.08 -4.86 -4.59
N LEU A 146 8.41 -4.19 -5.52
CA LEU A 146 8.05 -2.81 -5.30
C LEU A 146 6.98 -2.75 -4.20
N THR A 147 7.37 -2.26 -3.02
CA THR A 147 6.48 -2.17 -1.86
C THR A 147 6.08 -0.72 -1.64
N ILE A 148 4.80 -0.42 -1.77
CA ILE A 148 4.23 0.90 -1.51
C ILE A 148 3.61 0.89 -0.11
N ILE A 149 4.08 1.77 0.76
CA ILE A 149 3.62 1.86 2.15
C ILE A 149 2.86 3.17 2.33
N LYS A 150 1.55 3.10 2.56
CA LYS A 150 0.74 4.24 3.00
C LYS A 150 1.12 4.56 4.44
N LEU A 151 1.73 5.73 4.65
CA LEU A 151 1.99 6.29 5.98
C LEU A 151 0.77 7.11 6.46
N PRO A 152 0.60 7.31 7.77
CA PRO A 152 -0.39 8.23 8.32
C PRO A 152 -0.17 9.65 7.79
N ASN A 153 -1.24 10.38 7.46
CA ASN A 153 -1.11 11.76 7.01
C ASN A 153 -0.77 12.71 8.18
N GLY A 154 -0.29 13.91 7.86
CA GLY A 154 0.04 14.93 8.87
C GLY A 154 1.31 14.60 9.64
N CYS A 155 1.40 15.04 10.89
CA CYS A 155 2.57 14.81 11.73
C CYS A 155 2.74 13.31 12.01
N LEU A 156 3.85 12.75 11.55
CA LEU A 156 4.18 11.36 11.81
C LEU A 156 4.52 11.17 13.28
N ASP A 157 3.96 10.12 13.85
CA ASP A 157 4.33 9.68 15.19
C ASP A 157 5.82 9.28 15.21
N PRO A 158 6.60 9.75 16.20
CA PRO A 158 8.01 9.35 16.37
C PRO A 158 8.23 7.84 16.32
N TYR A 159 7.22 7.06 16.72
CA TYR A 159 7.22 5.61 16.65
C TYR A 159 7.51 5.07 15.24
N PHE A 160 7.01 5.74 14.20
CA PHE A 160 7.17 5.29 12.82
C PHE A 160 8.51 5.71 12.20
N LEU A 161 9.33 6.51 12.88
CA LEU A 161 10.63 6.96 12.35
C LEU A 161 11.55 5.78 12.05
N ASP A 162 11.56 4.76 12.88
CA ASP A 162 12.37 3.55 12.64
C ASP A 162 11.88 2.75 11.43
N LEU A 163 10.57 2.75 11.15
CA LEU A 163 10.02 2.17 9.92
C LEU A 163 10.42 3.01 8.72
N ILE A 164 10.26 4.33 8.82
CA ILE A 164 10.58 5.28 7.76
C ILE A 164 12.05 5.19 7.35
N ASN A 165 12.96 5.09 8.33
CA ASN A 165 14.39 4.94 8.06
C ASN A 165 14.78 3.59 7.44
N SER A 166 13.88 2.61 7.44
CA SER A 166 14.08 1.33 6.73
C SER A 166 13.58 1.35 5.28
N LEU A 167 12.96 2.46 4.84
CA LEU A 167 12.50 2.65 3.47
C LEU A 167 13.63 3.10 2.54
N ASP A 168 13.52 2.80 1.25
CA ASP A 168 14.47 3.27 0.24
C ASP A 168 14.21 4.72 -0.18
N GLU A 169 12.94 5.14 -0.21
CA GLU A 169 12.56 6.54 -0.44
C GLU A 169 11.19 6.89 0.14
N ILE A 170 10.97 8.19 0.35
CA ILE A 170 9.67 8.77 0.68
C ILE A 170 9.17 9.64 -0.46
N TRP A 171 7.92 9.44 -0.82
CA TRP A 171 7.17 10.27 -1.74
C TRP A 171 6.16 11.09 -0.95
N ILE A 172 6.29 12.40 -1.07
CA ILE A 172 5.47 13.37 -0.37
C ILE A 172 4.42 13.89 -1.33
N TYR A 173 3.17 13.53 -1.06
CA TYR A 173 2.03 13.98 -1.84
C TYR A 173 1.62 15.38 -1.38
N ILE A 174 1.75 16.36 -2.27
CA ILE A 174 1.43 17.77 -2.03
C ILE A 174 0.24 18.16 -2.90
N LYS A 175 -0.86 18.58 -2.27
CA LYS A 175 -2.09 18.98 -2.98
C LYS A 175 -1.90 20.30 -3.73
N ASP A 176 -1.31 21.29 -3.08
CA ASP A 176 -1.02 22.61 -3.63
C ASP A 176 0.20 23.23 -2.93
N TYR A 177 0.81 24.22 -3.57
CA TYR A 177 1.85 25.04 -2.95
C TYR A 177 1.19 26.04 -1.99
N ASP A 178 1.48 25.91 -0.69
CA ASP A 178 0.96 26.81 0.34
C ASP A 178 2.08 27.49 1.13
N LYS A 179 1.69 28.35 2.07
CA LYS A 179 2.63 29.09 2.93
C LYS A 179 3.35 28.21 3.95
N ASN A 180 2.90 26.97 4.15
CA ASN A 180 3.46 26.04 5.15
C ASN A 180 4.58 25.19 4.56
N VAL A 181 4.86 25.30 3.26
CA VAL A 181 5.92 24.57 2.56
C VAL A 181 7.27 24.66 3.29
N GLU A 182 7.64 25.83 3.83
CA GLU A 182 8.90 25.98 4.58
C GLU A 182 8.90 25.22 5.91
N MET A 183 7.77 25.22 6.63
CA MET A 183 7.62 24.44 7.86
C MET A 183 7.77 22.94 7.56
N TRP A 184 7.13 22.47 6.48
CA TRP A 184 7.23 21.09 6.05
C TRP A 184 8.63 20.73 5.57
N LYS A 185 9.33 21.64 4.87
CA LYS A 185 10.74 21.46 4.50
C LYS A 185 11.60 21.13 5.72
N ARG A 186 11.50 21.95 6.77
CA ARG A 186 12.26 21.75 8.01
C ARG A 186 11.88 20.45 8.68
N TYR A 187 10.60 20.11 8.70
CA TYR A 187 10.12 18.84 9.24
C TYR A 187 10.72 17.64 8.48
N ILE A 188 10.68 17.67 7.16
CA ILE A 188 11.21 16.64 6.26
C ILE A 188 12.72 16.47 6.46
N GLU A 189 13.49 17.56 6.41
CA GLU A 189 14.96 17.54 6.58
C GLU A 189 15.39 17.04 7.97
N THR A 190 14.58 17.35 9.00
CA THR A 190 14.85 16.93 10.38
C THR A 190 14.58 15.44 10.54
N ASN A 191 13.43 14.95 10.06
CA ASN A 191 12.91 13.63 10.38
C ASN A 191 13.27 12.54 9.35
N PHE A 192 13.54 12.89 8.10
CA PHE A 192 13.83 11.92 7.04
C PHE A 192 15.31 12.00 6.63
N LYS A 193 16.01 10.87 6.72
CA LYS A 193 17.42 10.72 6.30
C LYS A 193 17.58 9.91 5.01
N LEU A 194 16.50 9.75 4.26
CA LEU A 194 16.39 8.97 3.04
C LEU A 194 16.00 9.87 1.86
N PRO A 195 16.17 9.43 0.60
CA PRO A 195 15.72 10.16 -0.57
C PRO A 195 14.24 10.57 -0.46
N VAL A 196 13.98 11.85 -0.66
CA VAL A 196 12.63 12.42 -0.64
C VAL A 196 12.27 12.90 -2.04
N LYS A 197 11.03 12.64 -2.45
CA LYS A 197 10.48 13.14 -3.71
C LYS A 197 9.11 13.76 -3.53
N LEU A 198 8.76 14.74 -4.35
CA LEU A 198 7.44 15.36 -4.35
C LEU A 198 6.54 14.73 -5.41
N VAL A 199 5.27 14.51 -5.05
CA VAL A 199 4.21 14.06 -5.94
C VAL A 199 3.10 15.11 -5.90
N PHE A 200 2.60 15.51 -7.07
CA PHE A 200 1.47 16.44 -7.18
C PHE A 200 0.29 15.78 -7.90
N PRO A 201 -0.95 16.02 -7.45
CA PRO A 201 -2.13 15.62 -8.20
C PRO A 201 -2.17 16.29 -9.57
N LYS A 202 -2.69 15.56 -10.57
CA LYS A 202 -2.64 16.01 -11.96
C LYS A 202 -3.35 17.35 -12.24
N LYS A 203 -4.28 17.76 -11.40
CA LYS A 203 -5.06 18.99 -11.58
C LYS A 203 -4.20 20.27 -11.69
N ASN A 204 -2.91 20.21 -11.35
CA ASN A 204 -2.01 21.37 -11.36
C ASN A 204 -0.87 21.31 -12.40
N PHE A 205 -0.84 20.38 -13.36
CA PHE A 205 0.30 20.27 -14.32
C PHE A 205 0.44 21.45 -15.29
N PHE A 206 -0.64 22.18 -15.57
CA PHE A 206 -0.57 23.41 -16.36
C PHE A 206 -0.06 24.60 -15.55
N ASP A 207 0.09 24.43 -14.23
CA ASP A 207 0.68 25.43 -13.36
C ASP A 207 2.18 25.17 -13.20
N ASN A 208 2.98 26.23 -13.16
CA ASN A 208 4.40 26.14 -12.79
C ASN A 208 4.59 25.86 -11.30
N ARG A 209 3.51 25.83 -10.50
CA ARG A 209 3.53 25.55 -9.05
C ARG A 209 4.28 24.28 -8.63
N PRO A 210 4.09 23.09 -9.24
CA PRO A 210 4.85 21.90 -8.84
C PRO A 210 6.36 22.08 -9.01
N LYS A 211 6.78 22.70 -10.12
CA LYS A 211 8.19 23.02 -10.38
C LYS A 211 8.73 24.05 -9.37
N ARG A 212 7.99 25.13 -9.11
CA ARG A 212 8.37 26.15 -8.12
C ARG A 212 8.51 25.53 -6.72
N CYS A 213 7.54 24.74 -6.29
CA CYS A 213 7.59 24.04 -5.02
C CYS A 213 8.81 23.13 -4.91
N SER A 214 9.13 22.36 -5.97
CA SER A 214 10.33 21.51 -6.00
C SER A 214 11.63 22.30 -5.83
N ILE A 215 11.71 23.49 -6.43
CA ILE A 215 12.86 24.39 -6.30
C ILE A 215 12.95 24.96 -4.88
N ASP A 216 11.86 25.49 -4.36
CA ASP A 216 11.82 26.10 -3.01
C ASP A 216 12.15 25.08 -1.91
N LEU A 217 11.61 23.86 -2.06
CA LEU A 217 11.88 22.74 -1.17
C LEU A 217 13.26 22.12 -1.37
N ASN A 218 13.91 22.34 -2.52
CA ASN A 218 15.10 21.60 -2.93
C ASN A 218 14.87 20.07 -2.91
N ILE A 219 13.69 19.64 -3.35
CA ILE A 219 13.27 18.22 -3.40
C ILE A 219 12.90 17.86 -4.83
N THR A 220 13.34 16.68 -5.28
CA THR A 220 13.10 16.23 -6.65
C THR A 220 11.61 15.97 -6.89
N LEU A 221 11.07 16.53 -7.98
CA LEU A 221 9.72 16.21 -8.44
C LEU A 221 9.69 14.80 -9.03
N GLN A 222 8.88 13.90 -8.45
CA GLN A 222 8.61 12.60 -9.02
C GLN A 222 7.58 12.75 -10.13
N ASN A 223 8.05 12.70 -11.37
CA ASN A 223 7.16 12.70 -12.52
C ASN A 223 6.75 11.26 -12.82
N ILE A 224 5.54 10.89 -12.44
CA ILE A 224 4.92 9.65 -12.91
C ILE A 224 4.15 10.08 -14.14
N ALA A 225 4.72 9.81 -15.32
CA ALA A 225 4.13 10.17 -16.60
C ALA A 225 2.64 9.81 -16.58
N ASP A 226 1.79 10.82 -16.75
CA ASP A 226 0.35 10.73 -16.96
C ASP A 226 -0.35 9.51 -16.31
N THR A 227 -0.53 9.52 -14.99
CA THR A 227 -1.55 8.69 -14.32
C THR A 227 -2.96 9.20 -14.63
N ASN A 228 -3.24 9.38 -15.92
CA ASN A 228 -4.53 9.70 -16.51
C ASN A 228 -5.44 8.46 -16.44
N PHE A 229 -5.73 7.97 -15.23
CA PHE A 229 -6.93 7.17 -15.05
C PHE A 229 -8.09 8.14 -14.92
N HIS A 230 -8.51 8.67 -16.06
CA HIS A 230 -9.92 8.99 -16.21
C HIS A 230 -10.68 7.76 -15.74
N TYR A 231 -11.65 8.00 -14.88
CA TYR A 231 -12.71 7.06 -14.54
C TYR A 231 -13.21 6.36 -15.81
N TYR A 232 -12.55 5.28 -16.20
CA TYR A 232 -13.28 4.14 -16.70
C TYR A 232 -14.06 3.74 -15.47
N THR A 233 -15.34 4.12 -15.50
CA THR A 233 -16.38 3.46 -14.74
C THR A 233 -15.89 2.08 -14.34
N ILE A 234 -15.86 1.83 -13.03
CA ILE A 234 -16.06 0.48 -12.54
C ILE A 234 -17.49 0.13 -13.01
N GLU A 235 -17.66 -0.09 -14.32
CA GLU A 235 -18.62 -1.07 -14.76
C GLU A 235 -18.08 -2.32 -14.09
N THR A 236 -18.79 -2.74 -13.04
CA THR A 236 -18.78 -4.11 -12.57
C THR A 236 -18.62 -4.97 -13.82
N PRO A 237 -17.55 -5.78 -13.98
CA PRO A 237 -17.36 -6.52 -15.21
C PRO A 237 -18.61 -7.36 -15.48
N LYS A 238 -19.48 -6.87 -16.39
CA LYS A 238 -20.63 -7.63 -16.88
C LYS A 238 -20.18 -8.89 -17.61
N TYR A 239 -18.88 -9.01 -17.88
CA TYR A 239 -18.22 -10.19 -18.43
C TYR A 239 -18.16 -11.41 -17.49
N LEU A 240 -18.65 -11.34 -16.25
CA LEU A 240 -18.83 -12.54 -15.42
C LEU A 240 -20.30 -13.00 -15.30
N ALA A 241 -21.24 -12.37 -16.02
CA ALA A 241 -22.66 -12.76 -16.00
C ALA A 241 -23.06 -13.80 -17.07
N ASN A 242 -22.16 -14.20 -17.97
CA ASN A 242 -22.46 -15.18 -19.03
C ASN A 242 -21.53 -16.40 -19.00
N ILE A 243 -21.37 -17.03 -17.83
CA ILE A 243 -20.97 -18.44 -17.75
C ILE A 243 -22.07 -19.19 -16.99
N THR A 244 -23.23 -19.28 -17.64
CA THR A 244 -24.24 -20.30 -17.38
C THR A 244 -24.73 -20.78 -18.73
N GLU A 245 -24.25 -21.96 -19.13
CA GLU A 245 -24.90 -22.98 -19.98
C GLU A 245 -23.81 -24.03 -20.27
N VAL A 246 -23.72 -25.06 -19.41
CA VAL A 246 -24.32 -26.39 -19.66
C VAL A 246 -23.95 -26.92 -21.04
N ASN A 247 -22.96 -27.81 -21.06
CA ASN A 247 -22.93 -28.92 -22.02
C ASN A 247 -22.84 -30.23 -21.23
N ASP A 248 -23.89 -30.48 -20.46
CA ASP A 248 -24.32 -31.84 -20.14
C ASP A 248 -25.34 -32.22 -21.22
N SER A 249 -24.87 -32.88 -22.26
CA SER A 249 -25.74 -33.62 -23.19
C SER A 249 -25.38 -35.09 -23.11
N ASN A 250 -26.08 -35.75 -22.19
CA ASN A 250 -26.87 -36.95 -22.41
C ASN A 250 -26.24 -38.04 -23.30
N ILE A 251 -25.88 -39.19 -22.72
CA ILE A 251 -26.80 -40.30 -22.44
C ILE A 251 -27.29 -40.98 -23.73
N LYS A 252 -26.72 -42.18 -23.94
CA LYS A 252 -27.22 -43.42 -24.57
C LYS A 252 -28.22 -43.33 -25.74
N TYR A 253 -27.80 -43.88 -26.89
CA TYR A 253 -28.71 -44.54 -27.82
C TYR A 253 -28.86 -46.02 -27.41
N PHE A 254 -30.09 -46.42 -27.10
CA PHE A 254 -30.56 -47.80 -27.24
C PHE A 254 -31.30 -47.87 -28.59
N GLU A 255 -30.94 -48.91 -29.36
CA GLU A 255 -31.53 -49.43 -30.62
C GLU A 255 -31.72 -48.48 -31.82
#